data_AF-A0A0U5G7A2-F1
#
_entry.id   AF-A0A0U5G7A2-F1
#
_cell.length_a   1.000
_cell.length_b   1.000
_cell.length_c   1.000
_cell.angle_alpha   90.00
_cell.angle_beta   90.00
_cell.angle_gamma   90.00
#
_symmetry.space_group_name_H-M   'P 1'
#
loop_
_entity.id
_entity.type
_entity.pdbx_description
1 polymer ?
#
loop_
_entity_poly.entity_id
_entity_poly.type
_entity_poly.pdbx_seq_one_letter_code
_entity_poly.pdbx_strand_id
1 'polypeptide(L)'
;MMAQFSSHLLAGGSTGTTLYYFGQPSYTSPFRSSDERPQFNVQYRWWEDEAPPMLWGFDIEEIRKVIRYALFPDEQLPRMALQSRSEATVEKFLLSLALPQEGPHLVPLPHVQKVEEILYRCRAVTSPLIAWSWLPARNDSNLDSLALANAIDTESHLQFARISFEELVRYALGYPALRVEWFLQQHTVFYAHLLDHFNAFPEERMKYLEVEEVSLLR
;
A
#
# COMPACT_ATOMS: atom_id res chain seq x y z
N MET A 1 5.81 18.90 -10.97
CA MET A 1 4.68 19.76 -10.62
C MET A 1 4.03 19.14 -9.39
N MET A 2 4.28 19.69 -8.20
CA MET A 2 3.84 19.10 -6.93
C MET A 2 2.36 19.39 -6.71
N ALA A 3 1.56 18.35 -6.47
CA ALA A 3 0.15 18.48 -6.15
C ALA A 3 0.01 18.88 -4.67
N GLN A 4 -0.40 20.13 -4.45
CA GLN A 4 -0.91 20.61 -3.16
C GLN A 4 -2.36 20.12 -3.02
N PHE A 5 -2.63 19.27 -2.03
CA PHE A 5 -4.01 18.95 -1.67
C PHE A 5 -4.56 20.03 -0.73
N SER A 6 -5.55 20.76 -1.25
CA SER A 6 -6.31 21.79 -0.54
C SER A 6 -7.20 21.18 0.54
N SER A 7 -7.22 21.84 1.69
CA SER A 7 -8.09 21.62 2.83
C SER A 7 -9.32 22.53 2.74
N HIS A 8 -10.53 21.97 2.58
CA HIS A 8 -11.80 22.61 2.96
C HIS A 8 -12.86 21.53 3.26
N LEU A 9 -13.18 21.36 4.55
CA LEU A 9 -14.45 21.72 5.21
C LEU A 9 -15.64 20.80 4.93
N LEU A 10 -16.01 20.02 5.95
CA LEU A 10 -17.41 19.80 6.31
C LEU A 10 -17.58 20.07 7.81
N ALA A 11 -18.40 21.08 8.11
CA ALA A 11 -18.83 21.45 9.44
C ALA A 11 -20.23 20.88 9.71
N GLY A 12 -20.45 20.38 10.93
CA GLY A 12 -21.78 20.31 11.54
C GLY A 12 -22.08 19.03 12.32
N GLY A 13 -22.10 19.11 13.65
CA GLY A 13 -22.82 18.17 14.52
C GLY A 13 -22.04 17.64 15.71
N SER A 14 -22.06 18.39 16.81
CA SER A 14 -21.40 18.10 18.09
C SER A 14 -21.96 16.87 18.83
N THR A 15 -21.11 15.89 19.15
CA THR A 15 -21.01 15.26 20.49
C THR A 15 -19.65 14.58 20.66
N GLY A 16 -18.79 15.15 21.51
CA GLY A 16 -17.82 14.43 22.34
C GLY A 16 -16.96 13.34 21.70
N THR A 17 -16.13 13.68 20.73
CA THR A 17 -14.88 12.93 20.51
C THR A 17 -13.84 13.93 20.08
N THR A 18 -12.94 14.27 21.00
CA THR A 18 -11.75 15.07 20.72
C THR A 18 -10.92 14.29 19.71
N LEU A 19 -11.16 14.50 18.43
CA LEU A 19 -10.23 14.14 17.36
C LEU A 19 -8.99 14.98 17.61
N TYR A 20 -8.02 14.37 18.30
CA TYR A 20 -6.68 14.90 18.47
C TYR A 20 -6.05 15.04 17.09
N TYR A 21 -6.27 16.18 16.45
CA TYR A 21 -5.38 16.70 15.42
C TYR A 21 -4.07 17.07 16.12
N PHE A 22 -3.22 16.07 16.35
CA PHE A 22 -1.85 16.33 16.78
C PHE A 22 -1.09 16.97 15.63
N GLY A 23 -0.52 18.14 15.92
CA GLY A 23 0.32 18.90 15.00
C GLY A 23 1.44 18.03 14.41
N GLN A 24 1.96 18.46 13.27
CA GLN A 24 3.13 17.84 12.66
C GLN A 24 4.19 17.61 13.75
N PRO A 25 4.55 16.35 14.07
CA PRO A 25 5.60 16.13 15.02
C PRO A 25 6.89 16.69 14.43
N SER A 26 7.62 17.47 15.23
CA SER A 26 8.99 17.91 14.92
C SER A 26 10.01 16.75 15.02
N TYR A 27 9.53 15.52 15.11
CA TYR A 27 10.33 14.32 15.26
C TYR A 27 10.83 13.86 13.89
N THR A 28 12.12 13.56 13.80
CA THR A 28 12.70 12.95 12.61
C THR A 28 12.12 11.55 12.46
N SER A 29 11.49 11.26 11.32
CA SER A 29 11.01 9.91 11.02
C SER A 29 12.16 8.90 11.07
N PRO A 30 12.05 7.81 11.88
CA PRO A 30 13.05 6.76 11.91
C PRO A 30 13.02 5.93 10.61
N PHE A 31 11.85 5.81 9.97
CA PHE A 31 11.68 5.10 8.72
C PHE A 31 11.50 6.12 7.59
N ARG A 32 12.48 6.18 6.68
CA ARG A 32 12.39 7.01 5.47
C ARG A 32 12.28 6.08 4.27
N SER A 33 11.24 6.25 3.46
CA SER A 33 11.04 5.38 2.30
C SER A 33 12.24 5.36 1.34
N SER A 34 13.00 6.46 1.25
CA SER A 34 14.26 6.49 0.48
C SER A 34 15.35 5.56 1.02
N ASP A 35 15.39 5.37 2.33
CA ASP A 35 16.45 4.67 3.05
C ASP A 35 16.08 3.19 3.24
N GLU A 36 14.78 2.89 3.35
CA GLU A 36 14.23 1.53 3.44
C GLU A 36 14.12 0.82 2.08
N ARG A 37 14.35 1.54 0.97
CA ARG A 37 14.36 0.91 -0.36
C ARG A 37 15.66 0.14 -0.55
N PRO A 38 15.58 -1.14 -0.95
CA PRO A 38 16.74 -1.85 -1.43
C PRO A 38 17.41 -1.06 -2.56
N GLN A 39 18.70 -0.76 -2.41
CA GLN A 39 19.46 -0.04 -3.42
C GLN A 39 19.84 -0.99 -4.57
N PHE A 40 18.88 -1.32 -5.42
CA PHE A 40 19.16 -1.97 -6.70
C PHE A 40 19.73 -0.94 -7.68
N ASN A 41 21.05 -0.75 -7.65
CA ASN A 41 21.74 0.09 -8.64
C ASN A 41 21.85 -0.66 -9.97
N VAL A 42 20.72 -0.82 -10.66
CA VAL A 42 20.68 -1.42 -11.99
C VAL A 42 20.77 -0.30 -13.01
N GLN A 43 21.90 -0.21 -13.71
CA GLN A 43 22.12 0.78 -14.77
C GLN A 43 21.15 0.60 -15.95
N TYR A 44 20.64 -0.61 -16.14
CA TYR A 44 19.71 -0.97 -17.21
C TYR A 44 18.52 -1.76 -16.68
N ARG A 45 17.33 -1.16 -16.74
CA ARG A 45 16.08 -1.76 -16.26
C ARG A 45 15.38 -2.50 -17.40
N TRP A 46 15.94 -3.66 -17.77
CA TRP A 46 15.42 -4.47 -18.89
C TRP A 46 13.91 -4.74 -18.82
N TRP A 47 13.34 -4.82 -17.61
CA TRP A 47 11.89 -5.01 -17.42
C TRP A 47 11.04 -3.84 -17.90
N GLU A 48 11.57 -2.61 -17.88
CA GLU A 48 10.87 -1.42 -18.42
C GLU A 48 10.78 -1.48 -19.95
N ASP A 49 11.79 -2.05 -20.61
CA ASP A 49 11.84 -2.16 -22.07
C ASP A 49 11.05 -3.37 -22.60
N GLU A 50 10.92 -4.43 -21.80
CA GLU A 50 10.13 -5.62 -22.15
C GLU A 50 8.61 -5.42 -21.92
N ALA A 51 8.21 -4.51 -21.03
CA ALA A 51 6.80 -4.27 -20.73
C ALA A 51 5.99 -3.75 -21.95
N PRO A 52 6.47 -2.76 -22.74
CA PRO A 52 5.78 -2.33 -23.96
C PRO A 52 5.57 -3.46 -24.97
N PRO A 53 6.57 -4.20 -25.49
CA PRO A 53 6.29 -5.24 -26.48
C PRO A 53 5.32 -6.33 -25.96
N MET A 54 5.36 -6.66 -24.66
CA MET A 54 4.39 -7.57 -24.04
C MET A 54 2.96 -7.03 -24.06
N LEU A 55 2.76 -5.74 -23.75
CA LEU A 55 1.45 -5.08 -23.80
C LEU A 55 0.89 -4.93 -25.22
N TRP A 56 1.71 -5.11 -26.27
CA TRP A 56 1.30 -5.16 -27.67
C TRP A 56 1.30 -6.59 -28.24
N GLY A 57 1.68 -7.58 -27.43
CA GLY A 57 1.67 -9.00 -27.79
C GLY A 57 0.26 -9.61 -27.85
N PHE A 58 0.17 -10.89 -28.18
CA PHE A 58 -1.12 -11.60 -28.28
C PHE A 58 -1.45 -12.46 -27.06
N ASP A 59 -0.50 -12.60 -26.14
CA ASP A 59 -0.66 -13.41 -24.93
C ASP A 59 -1.36 -12.63 -23.82
N ILE A 60 -2.59 -13.04 -23.53
CA ILE A 60 -3.47 -12.48 -22.51
C ILE A 60 -2.85 -12.59 -21.11
N GLU A 61 -2.18 -13.71 -20.79
CA GLU A 61 -1.61 -13.92 -19.47
C GLU A 61 -0.37 -13.05 -19.25
N GLU A 62 0.45 -12.84 -20.29
CA GLU A 62 1.58 -11.92 -20.23
C GLU A 62 1.11 -10.47 -20.09
N ILE A 63 0.12 -10.04 -20.89
CA ILE A 63 -0.47 -8.71 -20.76
C ILE A 63 -1.04 -8.50 -19.34
N ARG A 64 -1.74 -9.51 -18.80
CA ARG A 64 -2.27 -9.49 -17.44
C ARG A 64 -1.16 -9.31 -16.41
N LYS A 65 -0.07 -10.09 -16.49
CA LYS A 65 1.06 -9.96 -15.56
C LYS A 65 1.69 -8.58 -15.62
N VAL A 66 1.91 -8.04 -16.83
CA VAL A 66 2.49 -6.71 -17.00
C VAL A 66 1.61 -5.64 -16.38
N ILE A 67 0.28 -5.68 -16.58
CA ILE A 67 -0.66 -4.76 -15.91
C ILE A 67 -0.63 -4.93 -14.39
N ARG A 68 -0.55 -6.19 -13.91
CA ARG A 68 -0.63 -6.52 -12.48
C ARG A 68 0.57 -6.02 -11.68
N TYR A 69 1.78 -6.23 -12.19
CA TYR A 69 3.01 -5.73 -11.56
C TYR A 69 3.30 -4.26 -11.90
N ALA A 70 2.77 -3.79 -13.03
CA ALA A 70 2.82 -2.41 -13.50
C ALA A 70 4.25 -1.82 -13.64
N LEU A 71 5.27 -2.64 -13.93
CA LEU A 71 6.70 -2.25 -13.95
C LEU A 71 7.08 -1.35 -15.14
N PHE A 72 6.41 -0.22 -15.26
CA PHE A 72 6.63 0.81 -16.26
C PHE A 72 6.42 2.19 -15.62
N PRO A 73 7.11 3.25 -16.09
CA PRO A 73 7.00 4.58 -15.50
C PRO A 73 5.64 5.26 -15.76
N ASP A 74 5.04 5.00 -16.91
CA ASP A 74 3.78 5.64 -17.35
C ASP A 74 2.57 4.74 -17.05
N GLU A 75 1.76 5.12 -16.05
CA GLU A 75 0.54 4.42 -15.70
C GLU A 75 -0.54 4.40 -16.79
N GLN A 76 -0.44 5.28 -17.80
CA GLN A 76 -1.36 5.32 -18.94
C GLN A 76 -0.98 4.32 -20.03
N LEU A 77 0.22 3.76 -19.99
CA LEU A 77 0.76 2.92 -21.05
C LEU A 77 -0.12 1.69 -21.35
N PRO A 78 -0.62 0.92 -20.35
CA PRO A 78 -1.55 -0.17 -20.64
C PRO A 78 -2.88 0.29 -21.23
N ARG A 79 -3.39 1.44 -20.79
CA ARG A 79 -4.64 2.02 -21.30
C ARG A 79 -4.49 2.39 -22.76
N MET A 80 -3.43 3.11 -23.12
CA MET A 80 -3.14 3.48 -24.50
C MET A 80 -2.95 2.25 -25.39
N ALA A 81 -2.19 1.26 -24.91
CA ALA A 81 -1.95 0.01 -25.63
C ALA A 81 -3.26 -0.72 -25.93
N LEU A 82 -4.11 -0.92 -24.92
CA LEU A 82 -5.40 -1.61 -25.07
C LEU A 82 -6.42 -0.82 -25.90
N GLN A 83 -6.48 0.51 -25.74
CA GLN A 83 -7.38 1.35 -26.54
C GLN A 83 -7.05 1.32 -28.03
N SER A 84 -5.77 1.17 -28.39
CA SER A 84 -5.33 1.07 -29.79
C SER A 84 -5.66 -0.28 -30.46
N ARG A 85 -6.08 -1.29 -29.69
CA ARG A 85 -6.42 -2.62 -30.20
C ARG A 85 -7.81 -2.66 -30.81
N SER A 86 -8.04 -3.66 -31.68
CA SER A 86 -9.37 -3.92 -32.24
C SER A 86 -10.37 -4.28 -31.15
N GLU A 87 -11.64 -3.92 -31.35
CA GLU A 87 -12.73 -4.22 -30.43
C GLU A 87 -12.85 -5.72 -30.16
N ALA A 88 -12.71 -6.56 -31.19
CA ALA A 88 -12.75 -8.02 -31.07
C ALA A 88 -11.62 -8.57 -30.16
N THR A 89 -10.42 -7.98 -30.23
CA THR A 89 -9.30 -8.37 -29.37
C THR A 89 -9.55 -8.00 -27.91
N VAL A 90 -10.03 -6.77 -27.68
CA VAL A 90 -10.33 -6.28 -26.33
C VAL A 90 -11.48 -7.07 -25.72
N GLU A 91 -12.54 -7.37 -26.48
CA GLU A 91 -13.64 -8.19 -26.00
C GLU A 91 -13.21 -9.61 -25.65
N LYS A 92 -12.41 -10.27 -26.51
CA LYS A 92 -11.87 -11.60 -26.22
C LYS A 92 -11.05 -11.61 -24.92
N PHE A 93 -10.23 -10.59 -24.70
CA PHE A 93 -9.46 -10.46 -23.47
C PHE A 93 -10.35 -10.21 -22.25
N LEU A 94 -11.32 -9.30 -22.36
CA LEU A 94 -12.26 -9.08 -21.26
C LEU A 94 -13.01 -10.36 -20.88
N LEU A 95 -13.48 -11.12 -21.86
CA LEU A 95 -14.19 -12.37 -21.63
C LEU A 95 -13.29 -13.47 -21.05
N SER A 96 -11.98 -13.48 -21.33
CA SER A 96 -11.06 -14.44 -20.70
C SER A 96 -10.80 -14.14 -19.22
N LEU A 97 -11.02 -12.89 -18.79
CA LEU A 97 -10.93 -12.46 -17.38
C LEU A 97 -12.27 -12.57 -16.64
N ALA A 98 -13.35 -12.85 -17.35
CA ALA A 98 -14.70 -12.84 -16.81
C ALA A 98 -15.18 -14.22 -16.37
N LEU A 99 -16.09 -14.24 -15.40
CA LEU A 99 -16.87 -15.44 -15.12
C LEU A 99 -17.89 -15.66 -16.26
N PRO A 100 -18.26 -16.91 -16.59
CA PRO A 100 -19.15 -17.19 -17.72
C PRO A 100 -20.48 -16.42 -17.70
N GLN A 101 -21.04 -16.18 -16.52
CA GLN A 101 -22.29 -15.44 -16.32
C GLN A 101 -22.17 -13.92 -16.52
N GLU A 102 -20.97 -13.36 -16.49
CA GLU A 102 -20.74 -11.92 -16.65
C GLU A 102 -20.70 -11.50 -18.11
N GLY A 103 -20.35 -12.42 -19.02
CA GLY A 103 -20.20 -12.17 -20.46
C GLY A 103 -21.34 -11.34 -21.09
N PRO A 104 -22.62 -11.69 -20.87
CA PRO A 104 -23.74 -10.93 -21.43
C PRO A 104 -23.79 -9.45 -21.00
N HIS A 105 -23.24 -9.10 -19.83
CA HIS A 105 -23.19 -7.74 -19.32
C HIS A 105 -21.95 -6.98 -19.83
N LEU A 106 -20.88 -7.70 -20.16
CA LEU A 106 -19.59 -7.14 -20.58
C LEU A 106 -19.49 -6.88 -22.08
N VAL A 107 -20.11 -7.73 -22.91
CA VAL A 107 -20.14 -7.57 -24.39
C VAL A 107 -20.71 -6.22 -24.86
N PRO A 108 -21.85 -5.71 -24.33
CA PRO A 108 -22.43 -4.45 -24.80
C PRO A 108 -21.67 -3.21 -24.35
N LEU A 109 -20.64 -3.33 -23.51
CA LEU A 109 -19.87 -2.18 -23.04
C LEU A 109 -19.16 -1.48 -24.22
N PRO A 110 -19.13 -0.14 -24.27
CA PRO A 110 -18.27 0.60 -25.19
C PRO A 110 -16.80 0.19 -25.04
N HIS A 111 -16.04 0.25 -26.13
CA HIS A 111 -14.62 -0.12 -26.17
C HIS A 111 -13.79 0.44 -25.01
N VAL A 112 -13.96 1.73 -24.69
CA VAL A 112 -13.25 2.39 -23.58
C VAL A 112 -13.60 1.75 -22.23
N GLN A 113 -14.88 1.40 -22.00
CA GLN A 113 -15.31 0.76 -20.76
C GLN A 113 -14.79 -0.68 -20.66
N LYS A 114 -14.74 -1.42 -21.79
CA LYS A 114 -14.12 -2.75 -21.84
C LYS A 114 -12.65 -2.67 -21.41
N VAL A 115 -11.92 -1.66 -21.87
CA VAL A 115 -10.52 -1.43 -21.47
C VAL A 115 -10.40 -1.15 -19.97
N GLU A 116 -11.20 -0.25 -19.41
CA GLU A 116 -11.14 0.03 -17.96
C GLU A 116 -11.45 -1.21 -17.12
N GLU A 117 -12.38 -2.05 -17.58
CA GLU A 117 -12.72 -3.31 -16.88
C GLU A 117 -11.56 -4.32 -16.93
N ILE A 118 -10.85 -4.43 -18.05
CA ILE A 118 -9.61 -5.23 -18.14
C ILE A 118 -8.57 -4.70 -17.14
N LEU A 119 -8.32 -3.39 -17.13
CA LEU A 119 -7.34 -2.79 -16.23
C LEU A 119 -7.71 -3.03 -14.76
N TYR A 120 -9.00 -2.91 -14.42
CA TYR A 120 -9.51 -3.18 -13.09
C TYR A 120 -9.29 -4.64 -12.68
N ARG A 121 -9.64 -5.61 -13.54
CA ARG A 121 -9.53 -7.05 -13.26
C ARG A 121 -8.09 -7.56 -13.24
N CYS A 122 -7.18 -6.91 -13.96
CA CYS A 122 -5.76 -7.27 -13.98
C CYS A 122 -4.98 -6.72 -12.78
N ARG A 123 -5.48 -5.69 -12.09
CA ARG A 123 -4.81 -5.13 -10.91
C ARG A 123 -4.77 -6.14 -9.76
N ALA A 124 -3.71 -6.07 -8.95
CA ALA A 124 -3.64 -6.83 -7.71
C ALA A 124 -4.80 -6.43 -6.78
N VAL A 125 -5.30 -7.40 -6.00
CA VAL A 125 -6.36 -7.15 -5.01
C VAL A 125 -5.88 -6.07 -4.04
N THR A 126 -6.66 -5.01 -3.89
CA THR A 126 -6.33 -3.88 -3.03
C THR A 126 -7.08 -4.00 -1.71
N SER A 127 -6.34 -4.19 -0.61
CA SER A 127 -6.90 -4.13 0.74
C SER A 127 -7.28 -2.69 1.12
N PRO A 128 -8.14 -2.41 2.12
CA PRO A 128 -8.23 -1.04 2.64
C PRO A 128 -6.93 -0.66 3.35
N LEU A 129 -6.55 0.62 3.26
CA LEU A 129 -5.56 1.22 4.17
C LEU A 129 -6.23 1.41 5.53
N ILE A 130 -5.53 1.08 6.60
CA ILE A 130 -6.04 1.20 7.97
C ILE A 130 -5.01 1.97 8.80
N ALA A 131 -5.49 2.77 9.74
CA ALA A 131 -4.61 3.43 10.70
C ALA A 131 -4.14 2.45 11.77
N TRP A 132 -2.97 2.71 12.34
CA TRP A 132 -2.47 2.04 13.52
C TRP A 132 -3.46 2.27 14.68
N SER A 133 -3.98 1.17 15.23
CA SER A 133 -5.11 1.22 16.17
C SER A 133 -4.72 0.98 17.62
N TRP A 134 -3.60 0.31 17.86
CA TRP A 134 -3.10 0.01 19.20
C TRP A 134 -2.23 1.15 19.75
N LEU A 135 -2.47 1.62 20.97
CA LEU A 135 -1.65 2.65 21.59
C LEU A 135 -1.29 2.24 23.02
N PRO A 136 -0.08 2.59 23.50
CA PRO A 136 0.28 2.44 24.92
C PRO A 136 -0.76 3.12 25.81
N ALA A 137 -1.35 2.38 26.74
CA ALA A 137 -2.22 2.92 27.76
C ALA A 137 -1.52 2.93 29.12
N ARG A 138 -1.81 3.91 29.97
CA ARG A 138 -1.24 3.98 31.33
C ARG A 138 -1.53 2.73 32.18
N ASN A 139 -2.64 2.04 31.93
CA ASN A 139 -2.99 0.81 32.65
C ASN A 139 -2.20 -0.41 32.16
N ASP A 140 -1.48 -0.27 31.05
CA ASP A 140 -0.62 -1.32 30.51
C ASP A 140 0.59 -1.56 31.39
N SER A 141 0.87 -0.72 32.39
CA SER A 141 1.86 -0.95 33.44
C SER A 141 1.73 -2.34 34.09
N ASN A 142 0.51 -2.89 34.16
CA ASN A 142 0.21 -4.19 34.74
C ASN A 142 0.25 -5.36 33.73
N LEU A 143 0.33 -5.08 32.43
CA LEU A 143 0.44 -6.13 31.41
C LEU A 143 1.84 -6.77 31.44
N ASP A 144 1.93 -8.04 31.12
CA ASP A 144 3.23 -8.70 30.95
C ASP A 144 3.96 -8.13 29.72
N SER A 145 5.29 -8.00 29.78
CA SER A 145 6.14 -7.52 28.68
C SER A 145 5.93 -8.37 27.41
N LEU A 146 5.70 -9.67 27.58
CA LEU A 146 5.33 -10.58 26.49
C LEU A 146 4.00 -10.24 25.83
N ALA A 147 3.00 -9.82 26.62
CA ALA A 147 1.68 -9.46 26.12
C ALA A 147 1.73 -8.16 25.31
N LEU A 148 2.56 -7.21 25.71
CA LEU A 148 2.80 -5.98 24.96
C LEU A 148 3.52 -6.24 23.64
N ALA A 149 4.58 -7.06 23.66
CA ALA A 149 5.26 -7.50 22.44
C ALA A 149 4.27 -8.13 21.44
N ASN A 150 3.44 -9.05 21.93
CA ASN A 150 2.40 -9.68 21.12
C ASN A 150 1.41 -8.67 20.51
N ALA A 151 0.99 -7.65 21.27
CA ALA A 151 0.05 -6.65 20.78
C ALA A 151 0.65 -5.80 19.66
N ILE A 152 1.90 -5.35 19.84
CA ILE A 152 2.66 -4.60 18.84
C ILE A 152 2.89 -5.45 17.58
N ASP A 153 3.36 -6.69 17.74
CA ASP A 153 3.61 -7.61 16.63
C ASP A 153 2.32 -7.91 15.86
N THR A 154 1.20 -8.10 16.57
CA THR A 154 -0.10 -8.37 15.94
C THR A 154 -0.55 -7.19 15.10
N GLU A 155 -0.43 -5.97 15.61
CA GLU A 155 -0.78 -4.75 14.86
C GLU A 155 0.15 -4.57 13.66
N SER A 156 1.46 -4.72 13.84
CA SER A 156 2.44 -4.62 12.75
C SER A 156 2.18 -5.67 11.66
N HIS A 157 1.91 -6.92 12.04
CA HIS A 157 1.58 -8.00 11.10
C HIS A 157 0.28 -7.70 10.34
N LEU A 158 -0.74 -7.17 11.02
CA LEU A 158 -2.00 -6.76 10.40
C LEU A 158 -1.82 -5.63 9.37
N GLN A 159 -0.89 -4.70 9.61
CA GLN A 159 -0.50 -3.69 8.62
C GLN A 159 0.27 -4.32 7.45
N PHE A 160 1.25 -5.18 7.73
CA PHE A 160 2.09 -5.83 6.72
C PHE A 160 1.30 -6.74 5.78
N ALA A 161 0.38 -7.56 6.31
CA ALA A 161 -0.44 -8.48 5.56
C ALA A 161 -1.35 -7.81 4.51
N ARG A 162 -1.48 -6.48 4.56
CA ARG A 162 -2.25 -5.70 3.57
C ARG A 162 -1.44 -5.33 2.34
N ILE A 163 -0.12 -5.44 2.40
CA ILE A 163 0.77 -5.16 1.28
C ILE A 163 0.76 -6.37 0.36
N SER A 164 0.42 -6.18 -0.91
CA SER A 164 0.49 -7.26 -1.88
C SER A 164 1.94 -7.58 -2.26
N PHE A 165 2.18 -8.81 -2.71
CA PHE A 165 3.48 -9.19 -3.24
C PHE A 165 3.92 -8.29 -4.39
N GLU A 166 2.98 -7.89 -5.26
CA GLU A 166 3.27 -7.02 -6.39
C GLU A 166 3.70 -5.62 -5.95
N GLU A 167 3.08 -5.06 -4.91
CA GLU A 167 3.52 -3.77 -4.34
C GLU A 167 4.91 -3.87 -3.71
N LEU A 168 5.26 -4.99 -3.06
CA LEU A 168 6.62 -5.22 -2.55
C LEU A 168 7.64 -5.28 -3.69
N VAL A 169 7.35 -6.02 -4.77
CA VAL A 169 8.23 -6.10 -5.95
C VAL A 169 8.40 -4.72 -6.59
N ARG A 170 7.30 -3.98 -6.78
CA ARG A 170 7.34 -2.60 -7.30
C ARG A 170 8.23 -1.71 -6.46
N TYR A 171 8.02 -1.71 -5.15
CA TYR A 171 8.78 -0.89 -4.21
C TYR A 171 10.26 -1.24 -4.23
N ALA A 172 10.59 -2.54 -4.23
CA ALA A 172 11.96 -3.02 -4.33
C ALA A 172 12.64 -2.56 -5.63
N LEU A 173 11.91 -2.48 -6.74
CA LEU A 173 12.42 -2.00 -8.03
C LEU A 173 12.43 -0.46 -8.15
N GLY A 174 12.10 0.26 -7.08
CA GLY A 174 12.19 1.71 -7.01
C GLY A 174 10.94 2.46 -7.47
N TYR A 175 9.83 1.75 -7.71
CA TYR A 175 8.54 2.36 -8.02
C TYR A 175 7.79 2.80 -6.76
N PRO A 176 6.93 3.83 -6.85
CA PRO A 176 5.98 4.13 -5.79
C PRO A 176 5.07 2.94 -5.49
N ALA A 177 4.86 2.68 -4.20
CA ALA A 177 3.97 1.64 -3.70
C ALA A 177 3.23 2.16 -2.47
N LEU A 178 1.97 2.55 -2.67
CA LEU A 178 1.16 3.28 -1.69
C LEU A 178 1.10 2.56 -0.35
N ARG A 179 0.94 1.23 -0.33
CA ARG A 179 0.81 0.49 0.93
C ARG A 179 2.10 0.33 1.68
N VAL A 180 3.22 0.19 0.97
CA VAL A 180 4.53 0.12 1.61
C VAL A 180 4.83 1.46 2.25
N GLU A 181 4.58 2.56 1.54
CA GLU A 181 4.73 3.92 2.06
C GLU A 181 3.82 4.16 3.27
N TRP A 182 2.56 3.73 3.19
CA TRP A 182 1.62 3.81 4.31
C TRP A 182 2.09 2.98 5.52
N PHE A 183 2.56 1.76 5.32
CA PHE A 183 3.09 0.89 6.38
C PHE A 183 4.25 1.56 7.14
N LEU A 184 5.21 2.14 6.40
CA LEU A 184 6.33 2.87 7.00
C LEU A 184 5.86 4.14 7.74
N GLN A 185 4.87 4.83 7.19
CA GLN A 185 4.26 5.98 7.85
C GLN A 185 3.56 5.58 9.17
N GLN A 186 2.85 4.45 9.21
CA GLN A 186 2.22 3.97 10.44
C GLN A 186 3.26 3.64 11.53
N HIS A 187 4.38 3.01 11.16
CA HIS A 187 5.47 2.74 12.12
C HIS A 187 6.14 4.01 12.63
N THR A 188 6.21 5.05 11.80
CA THR A 188 6.68 6.38 12.20
C THR A 188 5.74 7.04 13.21
N VAL A 189 4.42 6.97 12.95
CA VAL A 189 3.40 7.49 13.87
C VAL A 189 3.45 6.73 15.20
N PHE A 190 3.58 5.41 15.16
CA PHE A 190 3.74 4.59 16.34
C PHE A 190 4.99 4.97 17.16
N TYR A 191 6.14 5.17 16.50
CA TYR A 191 7.35 5.66 17.15
C TYR A 191 7.14 7.00 17.87
N ALA A 192 6.47 7.97 17.22
CA ALA A 192 6.17 9.26 17.84
C ALA A 192 5.28 9.08 19.09
N HIS A 193 4.27 8.22 19.01
CA HIS A 193 3.42 7.90 20.17
C HIS A 193 4.18 7.27 21.33
N LEU A 194 5.09 6.32 21.06
CA LEU A 194 5.96 5.74 22.09
C LEU A 194 6.84 6.81 22.74
N LEU A 195 7.42 7.71 21.95
CA LEU A 195 8.27 8.77 22.47
C LEU A 195 7.50 9.72 23.39
N ASP A 196 6.30 10.15 22.96
CA ASP A 196 5.42 11.00 23.78
C ASP A 196 5.01 10.27 25.07
N HIS A 197 4.72 8.96 24.98
CA HIS A 197 4.43 8.12 26.14
C HIS A 197 5.59 8.04 27.12
N PHE A 198 6.83 7.83 26.65
CA PHE A 198 8.02 7.78 27.50
C PHE A 198 8.45 9.14 28.07
N ASN A 199 7.98 10.24 27.48
CA ASN A 199 8.14 11.57 28.05
C ASN A 199 7.13 11.82 29.18
N ALA A 200 5.91 11.30 29.05
CA ALA A 200 4.87 11.40 30.07
C ALA A 200 5.07 10.40 31.23
N PHE A 201 5.59 9.20 30.95
CA PHE A 201 5.78 8.10 31.90
C PHE A 201 7.20 7.52 31.80
N PRO A 202 8.24 8.23 32.30
CA PRO A 202 9.63 7.80 32.17
C PRO A 202 9.94 6.44 32.80
N GLU A 203 9.20 6.06 33.85
CA GLU A 203 9.32 4.78 34.55
C GLU A 203 9.02 3.58 33.66
N GLU A 204 8.18 3.73 32.63
CA GLU A 204 7.81 2.63 31.74
C GLU A 204 8.90 2.26 30.73
N ARG A 205 9.95 3.08 30.60
CA ARG A 205 11.05 2.81 29.65
C ARG A 205 11.72 1.46 29.90
N MET A 206 11.96 1.11 31.17
CA MET A 206 12.60 -0.16 31.52
C MET A 206 11.76 -1.36 31.07
N LYS A 207 10.44 -1.25 31.16
CA LYS A 207 9.51 -2.27 30.70
C LYS A 207 9.57 -2.44 29.19
N TYR A 208 9.60 -1.34 28.43
CA TYR A 208 9.66 -1.42 26.97
C TYR A 208 11.02 -1.92 26.44
N LEU A 209 12.10 -1.82 27.24
CA LEU A 209 13.36 -2.54 26.95
C LEU A 209 13.15 -4.06 27.06
N GLU A 210 12.44 -4.54 28.10
CA GLU A 210 12.10 -5.96 28.21
C GLU A 210 11.19 -6.42 27.06
N VAL A 211 10.24 -5.58 26.63
CA VAL A 211 9.37 -5.84 25.46
C VAL A 211 10.22 -6.05 24.21
N GLU A 212 11.22 -5.20 23.97
CA GLU A 212 12.15 -5.35 22.84
C GLU A 212 12.97 -6.65 22.95
N GLU A 213 13.51 -6.96 24.12
CA GLU A 213 14.27 -8.20 24.34
C GLU A 213 13.45 -9.46 24.06
N VAL A 214 12.20 -9.53 24.54
CA VAL A 214 11.33 -10.71 24.29
C VAL A 214 10.86 -10.80 22.84
N SER A 215 10.74 -9.67 22.13
CA SER A 215 10.48 -9.66 20.69
C SER A 215 11.65 -10.18 19.87
N LEU A 216 12.90 -9.87 20.26
CA LEU A 216 14.11 -10.30 19.55
C LEU A 216 14.45 -11.79 19.72
N LEU A 217 13.93 -12.43 20.78
CA LEU A 217 14.17 -13.84 21.07
C LEU A 217 13.21 -14.80 20.32
N ARG A 218 12.37 -14.28 19.43
CA ARG A 218 11.38 -15.03 18.65
C ARG A 218 11.77 -15.15 17.18
#